data_AF-A0A6N6TDI8-F1
#
_entry.id   AF-A0A6N6TDI8-F1
#
_cell.length_a   1.000
_cell.length_b   1.000
_cell.length_c   1.000
_cell.angle_alpha   90.00
_cell.angle_beta   90.00
_cell.angle_gamma   90.00
#
_symmetry.space_group_name_H-M   'P 1'
#
loop_
_entity.id
_entity.type
_entity.pdbx_description
1 polymer ?
#
loop_
_entity_poly.entity_id
_entity_poly.type
_entity_poly.pdbx_seq_one_letter_code
_entity_poly.pdbx_strand_id
1 'polypeptide(L)'
;MRAFLERQRYLIDYTLAALLRRKTRNLGLLLVYTLLVFLFSSVLLLSQGLRREAATLLQDAPEVIVQRLVAGRHDLAPAAWLDRLRRIRGVSAVQGRLWGYYYDPAVKANYTLMVAPERGLAADEIVVGAALARVRQIGVGDYLGLRAANGQPLPLKITGLLESASELLSADLLLLSEAGYRALFAIPPDVYTDVALTVRNPREARTVAEKITLALPDSRPILRAEILRTYDAVFNWREGLAFLTLGALLLAFMILAWDKAAGLSAEEKREIGILKAIGWETGDILRMKLWEGALLSLTAFLAGYALAWHQVFYAGAALFGPVLKGWAVLYPELQLTPAVDMQLILVLLAVSVLPYIVATLIPIWRTATADPDAVMRG
;
A
#
# COMPACT_ATOMS: atom_id res chain seq x y z
N MET A 1 -25.82 -2.32 -38.12
CA MET A 1 -25.31 -1.74 -36.86
C MET A 1 -26.43 -1.41 -35.85
N ARG A 2 -27.50 -0.68 -36.23
CA ARG A 2 -28.65 -0.39 -35.33
C ARG A 2 -29.37 -1.63 -34.79
N ALA A 3 -29.74 -2.57 -35.66
CA ALA A 3 -30.42 -3.82 -35.24
C ALA A 3 -29.61 -4.69 -34.27
N PHE A 4 -28.27 -4.68 -34.37
CA PHE A 4 -27.40 -5.39 -33.42
C PHE A 4 -27.44 -4.74 -32.04
N LEU A 5 -27.36 -3.40 -31.98
CA LEU A 5 -27.43 -2.65 -30.73
C LEU A 5 -28.80 -2.79 -30.05
N GLU A 6 -29.87 -2.75 -30.82
CA GLU A 6 -31.24 -2.99 -30.33
C GLU A 6 -31.37 -4.39 -29.75
N ARG A 7 -30.84 -5.42 -30.42
CA ARG A 7 -30.81 -6.79 -29.89
C ARG A 7 -30.07 -6.88 -28.56
N GLN A 8 -28.92 -6.22 -28.42
CA GLN A 8 -28.20 -6.19 -27.13
C GLN A 8 -29.02 -5.47 -26.05
N ARG A 9 -29.66 -4.35 -26.38
CA ARG A 9 -30.52 -3.62 -25.45
C ARG A 9 -31.67 -4.48 -24.95
N TYR A 10 -32.37 -5.19 -25.83
CA TYR A 10 -33.46 -6.09 -25.43
C TYR A 10 -32.98 -7.25 -24.55
N LEU A 11 -31.79 -7.79 -24.82
CA LEU A 11 -31.19 -8.80 -23.95
C LEU A 11 -30.88 -8.22 -22.56
N ILE A 12 -30.35 -7.00 -22.48
CA ILE A 12 -30.10 -6.31 -21.20
C ILE A 12 -31.41 -6.10 -20.44
N ASP A 13 -32.45 -5.56 -21.08
CA ASP A 13 -33.76 -5.32 -20.46
C ASP A 13 -34.37 -6.64 -19.94
N TYR A 14 -34.29 -7.71 -20.73
CA TYR A 14 -34.74 -9.03 -20.32
C TYR A 14 -33.94 -9.58 -19.13
N THR A 15 -32.60 -9.46 -19.15
CA THR A 15 -31.73 -9.94 -18.07
C THR A 15 -31.96 -9.17 -16.77
N LEU A 16 -32.15 -7.86 -16.82
CA LEU A 16 -32.54 -7.04 -15.68
C LEU A 16 -33.86 -7.51 -15.06
N ALA A 17 -34.87 -7.74 -15.90
CA ALA A 17 -36.16 -8.27 -15.43
C ALA A 17 -36.03 -9.67 -14.83
N ALA A 18 -35.20 -10.55 -15.42
CA ALA A 18 -34.93 -11.88 -14.89
C ALA A 18 -34.20 -11.84 -13.53
N LEU A 19 -33.20 -10.96 -13.40
CA LEU A 19 -32.47 -10.75 -12.14
C LEU A 19 -33.43 -10.27 -11.03
N LEU A 20 -34.36 -9.37 -11.38
CA LEU A 20 -35.39 -8.84 -10.48
C LEU A 20 -36.47 -9.85 -10.09
N ARG A 21 -36.66 -10.94 -10.83
CA ARG A 21 -37.59 -12.01 -10.41
C ARG A 21 -37.04 -12.82 -9.23
N ARG A 22 -35.71 -12.88 -9.07
CA ARG A 22 -35.01 -13.68 -8.05
C ARG A 22 -34.16 -12.80 -7.13
N LYS A 23 -34.77 -11.72 -6.61
CA LYS A 23 -34.07 -10.63 -5.90
C LYS A 23 -33.21 -11.10 -4.74
N THR A 24 -33.73 -12.00 -3.90
CA THR A 24 -33.01 -12.47 -2.69
C THR A 24 -31.73 -13.21 -3.02
N ARG A 25 -31.81 -14.19 -3.94
CA ARG A 25 -30.65 -15.00 -4.39
C ARG A 25 -29.61 -14.14 -5.11
N ASN A 26 -30.05 -13.21 -5.96
CA ASN A 26 -29.14 -12.35 -6.72
C ASN A 26 -28.54 -11.22 -5.87
N LEU A 27 -29.29 -10.68 -4.91
CA LEU A 27 -28.78 -9.71 -3.93
C LEU A 27 -27.75 -10.36 -3.01
N GLY A 28 -27.99 -11.57 -2.52
CA GLY A 28 -27.00 -12.29 -1.70
C GLY A 28 -25.69 -12.52 -2.46
N LEU A 29 -25.77 -12.96 -3.72
CA LEU A 29 -24.58 -13.12 -4.57
C LEU A 29 -23.88 -11.78 -4.81
N LEU A 30 -24.64 -10.72 -5.11
CA LEU A 30 -24.11 -9.38 -5.32
C LEU A 30 -23.37 -8.86 -4.07
N LEU A 31 -23.93 -9.06 -2.88
CA LEU A 31 -23.33 -8.62 -1.62
C LEU A 31 -22.02 -9.36 -1.31
N VAL A 32 -22.01 -10.69 -1.42
CA VAL A 32 -20.80 -11.49 -1.18
C VAL A 32 -19.71 -11.14 -2.18
N TYR A 33 -20.08 -10.93 -3.45
CA TYR A 33 -19.14 -10.56 -4.49
C TYR A 33 -18.61 -9.14 -4.30
N THR A 34 -19.48 -8.18 -3.96
CA THR A 34 -19.10 -6.80 -3.62
C THR A 34 -18.13 -6.78 -2.46
N LEU A 35 -18.40 -7.57 -1.42
CA LEU A 35 -17.50 -7.73 -0.27
C LEU A 35 -16.16 -8.29 -0.73
N LEU A 36 -16.14 -9.32 -1.56
CA LEU A 36 -14.90 -9.90 -2.06
C LEU A 36 -14.07 -8.89 -2.85
N VAL A 37 -14.68 -8.18 -3.80
CA VAL A 37 -13.99 -7.12 -4.57
C VAL A 37 -13.51 -6.01 -3.64
N PHE A 38 -14.31 -5.62 -2.65
CA PHE A 38 -13.94 -4.64 -1.63
C PHE A 38 -12.68 -5.08 -0.86
N LEU A 39 -12.60 -6.33 -0.40
CA LEU A 39 -11.43 -6.84 0.32
C LEU A 39 -10.17 -6.81 -0.55
N PHE A 40 -10.24 -7.35 -1.78
CA PHE A 40 -9.13 -7.35 -2.73
C PHE A 40 -8.67 -5.94 -3.10
N SER A 41 -9.62 -5.06 -3.41
CA SER A 41 -9.35 -3.68 -3.80
C SER A 41 -8.73 -2.90 -2.64
N SER A 42 -9.20 -3.12 -1.41
CA SER A 42 -8.67 -2.42 -0.23
C SER A 42 -7.20 -2.75 0.02
N VAL A 43 -6.81 -4.02 -0.10
CA VAL A 43 -5.42 -4.45 0.08
C VAL A 43 -4.51 -3.83 -1.00
N LEU A 44 -4.92 -3.90 -2.28
CA LEU A 44 -4.13 -3.34 -3.37
C LEU A 44 -4.00 -1.82 -3.27
N LEU A 45 -5.11 -1.10 -3.06
CA LEU A 45 -5.12 0.36 -3.00
C LEU A 45 -4.29 0.87 -1.82
N LEU A 46 -4.42 0.24 -0.66
CA LEU A 46 -3.64 0.62 0.53
C LEU A 46 -2.15 0.42 0.30
N SER A 47 -1.75 -0.73 -0.24
CA SER A 47 -0.34 -1.00 -0.45
C SER A 47 0.26 -0.16 -1.58
N GLN A 48 -0.47 0.07 -2.68
CA GLN A 48 -0.04 1.02 -3.70
C GLN A 48 0.09 2.44 -3.14
N GLY A 49 -0.85 2.88 -2.32
CA GLY A 49 -0.79 4.16 -1.62
C GLY A 49 0.47 4.26 -0.77
N LEU A 50 0.78 3.25 0.04
CA LEU A 50 2.00 3.19 0.86
C LEU A 50 3.28 3.22 0.01
N ARG A 51 3.32 2.51 -1.12
CA ARG A 51 4.48 2.55 -2.03
C ARG A 51 4.66 3.90 -2.68
N ARG A 52 3.58 4.51 -3.16
CA ARG A 52 3.61 5.84 -3.78
C ARG A 52 4.08 6.88 -2.78
N GLU A 53 3.59 6.78 -1.55
CA GLU A 53 4.02 7.62 -0.46
C GLU A 53 5.51 7.41 -0.18
N ALA A 54 5.95 6.17 0.07
CA ALA A 54 7.37 5.86 0.28
C ALA A 54 8.27 6.35 -0.86
N ALA A 55 7.82 6.20 -2.12
CA ALA A 55 8.53 6.69 -3.29
C ALA A 55 8.65 8.21 -3.28
N THR A 56 7.56 8.92 -3.00
CA THR A 56 7.51 10.39 -2.95
C THR A 56 8.38 10.92 -1.81
N LEU A 57 8.29 10.31 -0.64
CA LEU A 57 9.07 10.65 0.56
C LEU A 57 10.57 10.43 0.37
N LEU A 58 10.95 9.42 -0.40
CA LEU A 58 12.35 9.15 -0.71
C LEU A 58 12.90 10.01 -1.85
N GLN A 59 12.08 10.77 -2.61
CA GLN A 59 12.57 11.60 -3.73
C GLN A 59 13.65 12.59 -3.27
N ASP A 60 13.44 13.19 -2.09
CA ASP A 60 14.36 14.17 -1.51
C ASP A 60 15.44 13.52 -0.62
N ALA A 61 15.39 12.21 -0.43
CA ALA A 61 16.41 11.50 0.33
C ALA A 61 17.75 11.48 -0.43
N PRO A 62 18.90 11.44 0.27
CA PRO A 62 20.21 11.39 -0.37
C PRO A 62 20.35 10.22 -1.35
N GLU A 63 21.00 10.43 -2.51
CA GLU A 63 21.21 9.36 -3.50
C GLU A 63 22.04 8.20 -2.93
N VAL A 64 23.04 8.52 -2.11
CA VAL A 64 23.92 7.55 -1.47
C VAL A 64 24.13 7.92 0.00
N ILE A 65 23.93 6.95 0.88
CA ILE A 65 24.26 7.04 2.30
C ILE A 65 25.48 6.16 2.55
N VAL A 66 26.51 6.68 3.21
CA VAL A 66 27.73 5.94 3.52
C VAL A 66 27.79 5.71 5.02
N GLN A 67 27.73 4.45 5.42
CA GLN A 67 27.87 4.01 6.80
C GLN A 67 29.24 3.38 7.02
N ARG A 68 29.78 3.46 8.24
CA ARG A 68 30.97 2.68 8.62
C ARG A 68 30.56 1.35 9.20
N LEU A 69 31.33 0.31 8.89
CA LEU A 69 31.16 -1.01 9.47
C LEU A 69 32.41 -1.46 10.22
N VAL A 70 32.22 -1.93 11.44
CA VAL A 70 33.24 -2.61 12.25
C VAL A 70 32.69 -3.97 12.66
N ALA A 71 33.38 -5.04 12.26
CA ALA A 71 32.90 -6.42 12.46
C ALA A 71 31.46 -6.66 11.96
N GLY A 72 31.09 -6.04 10.84
CA GLY A 72 29.75 -6.13 10.26
C GLY A 72 28.65 -5.34 11.00
N ARG A 73 29.01 -4.61 12.07
CA ARG A 73 28.10 -3.73 12.82
C ARG A 73 28.30 -2.29 12.39
N HIS A 74 27.23 -1.52 12.45
CA HIS A 74 27.28 -0.07 12.23
C HIS A 74 28.16 0.60 13.29
N ASP A 75 29.02 1.52 12.85
CA ASP A 75 29.89 2.34 13.70
C ASP A 75 29.88 3.80 13.22
N LEU A 76 30.36 4.72 14.06
CA LEU A 76 30.43 6.15 13.76
C LEU A 76 31.44 6.43 12.64
N ALA A 77 31.01 7.24 11.67
CA ALA A 77 31.81 7.68 10.54
C ALA A 77 32.73 8.85 10.95
N PRO A 78 34.06 8.73 10.75
CA PRO A 78 35.00 9.82 11.02
C PRO A 78 34.73 11.04 10.13
N ALA A 79 34.85 12.25 10.67
CA ALA A 79 34.72 13.50 9.91
C ALA A 79 35.74 13.60 8.75
N ALA A 80 36.90 12.95 8.88
CA ALA A 80 37.90 12.85 7.82
C ALA A 80 37.38 12.16 6.54
N TRP A 81 36.30 11.38 6.61
CA TRP A 81 35.66 10.81 5.43
C TRP A 81 35.04 11.87 4.54
N LEU A 82 34.54 12.98 5.10
CA LEU A 82 33.86 14.02 4.33
C LEU A 82 34.76 14.57 3.22
N ASP A 83 36.02 14.87 3.52
CA ASP A 83 36.97 15.40 2.56
C ASP A 83 37.39 14.38 1.50
N ARG A 84 37.51 13.10 1.88
CA ARG A 84 37.80 12.02 0.94
C ARG A 84 36.65 11.81 -0.03
N LEU A 85 35.41 11.79 0.49
CA LEU A 85 34.19 11.61 -0.30
C LEU A 85 33.96 12.78 -1.26
N ARG A 86 34.25 14.03 -0.85
CA ARG A 86 34.17 15.23 -1.72
C ARG A 86 35.07 15.14 -2.95
N ARG A 87 36.19 14.41 -2.89
CA ARG A 87 37.13 14.25 -4.01
C ARG A 87 36.68 13.21 -5.04
N ILE A 88 35.66 12.40 -4.74
CA ILE A 88 35.17 11.37 -5.65
C ILE A 88 34.42 12.03 -6.81
N ARG A 89 34.89 11.80 -8.05
CA ARG A 89 34.24 12.31 -9.26
C ARG A 89 32.81 11.74 -9.38
N GLY A 90 31.83 12.63 -9.40
CA GLY A 90 30.40 12.34 -9.49
C GLY A 90 29.61 12.88 -8.29
N VAL A 91 30.28 13.09 -7.16
CA VAL A 91 29.70 13.67 -5.94
C VAL A 91 29.55 15.19 -6.10
N SER A 92 28.37 15.74 -5.80
CA SER A 92 28.10 17.19 -5.79
C SER A 92 28.13 17.78 -4.39
N ALA A 93 27.58 17.07 -3.41
CA ALA A 93 27.52 17.51 -2.02
C ALA A 93 27.78 16.34 -1.07
N VAL A 94 28.37 16.66 0.08
CA VAL A 94 28.70 15.71 1.15
C VAL A 94 28.33 16.34 2.48
N GLN A 95 27.48 15.66 3.23
CA GLN A 95 27.02 16.11 4.54
C GLN A 95 27.12 14.97 5.55
N GLY A 96 27.86 15.21 6.63
CA GLY A 96 27.82 14.33 7.80
C GLY A 96 26.48 14.50 8.50
N ARG A 97 25.81 13.40 8.83
CA ARG A 97 24.53 13.42 9.53
C ARG A 97 24.70 12.91 10.96
N LEU A 98 23.82 13.42 11.81
CA LEU A 98 23.68 12.97 13.18
C LEU A 98 22.22 12.60 13.37
N TRP A 99 21.99 11.30 13.52
CA TRP A 99 20.66 10.77 13.80
C TRP A 99 20.79 9.45 14.55
N GLY A 100 19.81 9.14 15.38
CA GLY A 100 19.84 7.94 16.21
C GLY A 100 18.48 7.65 16.82
N TYR A 101 18.40 6.51 17.50
CA TYR A 101 17.18 6.07 18.17
C TYR A 101 17.26 6.32 19.67
N TYR A 102 16.15 6.77 20.25
CA TYR A 102 15.98 6.90 21.69
C TYR A 102 14.74 6.12 22.12
N TYR A 103 14.91 5.14 23.00
CA TYR A 103 13.77 4.42 23.56
C TYR A 103 13.19 5.17 24.75
N ASP A 104 11.91 5.49 24.66
CA ASP A 104 11.18 6.12 25.76
C ASP A 104 10.32 5.08 26.50
N PRO A 105 10.66 4.74 27.75
CA PRO A 105 9.94 3.74 28.52
C PRO A 105 8.51 4.17 28.90
N ALA A 106 8.22 5.48 28.94
CA ALA A 106 6.91 5.96 29.38
C ALA A 106 5.82 5.80 28.30
N VAL A 107 6.19 5.79 27.01
CA VAL A 107 5.26 5.42 25.91
C VAL A 107 5.61 4.09 25.27
N LYS A 108 6.70 3.44 25.69
CA LYS A 108 7.19 2.19 25.10
C LYS A 108 7.43 2.31 23.59
N ALA A 109 7.92 3.47 23.15
CA ALA A 109 8.18 3.75 21.74
C ALA A 109 9.63 4.18 21.53
N ASN A 110 10.15 3.89 20.33
CA ASN A 110 11.42 4.45 19.88
C ASN A 110 11.14 5.77 19.17
N TYR A 111 11.93 6.79 19.48
CA TYR A 111 11.96 8.06 18.77
C TYR A 111 13.17 8.06 17.85
N THR A 112 12.97 8.61 16.66
CA THR A 112 14.06 8.95 15.75
C THR A 112 14.48 10.38 16.03
N LEU A 113 15.70 10.58 16.52
CA LEU A 113 16.27 11.90 16.76
C LEU A 113 17.20 12.23 15.61
N MET A 114 17.06 13.44 15.06
CA MET A 114 17.87 13.87 13.92
C MET A 114 18.25 15.34 14.03
N VAL A 115 19.50 15.65 13.70
CA VAL A 115 19.95 17.04 13.60
C VAL A 115 19.45 17.66 12.30
N ALA A 116 18.85 18.85 12.40
CA ALA A 116 18.33 19.63 11.27
C ALA A 116 19.03 21.01 11.20
N PRO A 117 20.23 21.10 10.60
CA PRO A 117 21.01 22.34 10.58
C PRO A 117 20.26 23.53 9.96
N GLU A 118 19.47 23.28 8.92
CA GLU A 118 18.67 24.26 8.19
C GLU A 118 17.58 24.94 9.03
N ARG A 119 17.19 24.34 10.16
CA ARG A 119 16.19 24.90 11.08
C ARG A 119 16.78 25.91 12.06
N GLY A 120 18.10 25.94 12.24
CA GLY A 120 18.77 26.90 13.12
C GLY A 120 18.35 26.81 14.60
N LEU A 121 18.00 25.61 15.08
CA LEU A 121 17.56 25.38 16.47
C LEU A 121 18.68 25.67 17.47
N ALA A 122 18.32 26.23 18.63
CA ALA A 122 19.25 26.39 19.75
C ALA A 122 19.55 25.07 20.47
N ALA A 123 20.52 25.08 21.39
CA ALA A 123 21.01 23.89 22.10
C ALA A 123 19.91 23.18 22.92
N ASP A 124 18.97 23.95 23.45
CA ASP A 124 17.85 23.54 24.29
C ASP A 124 16.51 23.50 23.56
N GLU A 125 16.49 23.60 22.23
CA GLU A 125 15.27 23.61 21.43
C GLU A 125 15.05 22.28 20.70
N ILE A 126 13.79 21.90 20.55
CA ILE A 126 13.36 20.70 19.85
C ILE A 126 12.08 20.96 19.04
N VAL A 127 11.98 20.31 17.89
CA VAL A 127 10.76 20.24 17.08
C VAL A 127 10.26 18.79 17.11
N VAL A 128 8.97 18.63 17.37
CA VAL A 128 8.36 17.33 17.69
C VAL A 128 7.40 16.90 16.60
N GLY A 129 7.41 15.61 16.25
CA GLY A 129 6.40 14.99 15.41
C GLY A 129 4.97 15.16 15.96
N ALA A 130 4.00 15.46 15.08
CA ALA A 130 2.60 15.67 15.48
C ALA A 130 2.00 14.47 16.24
N ALA A 131 2.28 13.23 15.81
CA ALA A 131 1.79 12.02 16.49
C ALA A 131 2.35 11.92 17.91
N LEU A 132 3.66 12.12 18.08
CA LEU A 132 4.30 12.09 19.39
C LEU A 132 3.77 13.18 20.31
N ALA A 133 3.57 14.39 19.80
CA ALA A 133 3.00 15.51 20.54
C ALA A 133 1.60 15.18 21.09
N ARG A 134 0.74 14.54 20.28
CA ARG A 134 -0.60 14.09 20.73
C ARG A 134 -0.53 13.00 21.79
N VAL A 135 0.32 11.98 21.61
CA VAL A 135 0.47 10.88 22.57
C VAL A 135 1.00 11.38 23.91
N ARG A 136 1.92 12.34 23.88
CA ARG A 136 2.52 12.96 25.06
C ARG A 136 1.69 14.10 25.66
N GLN A 137 0.65 14.56 24.95
CA GLN A 137 -0.16 15.73 25.31
C GLN A 137 0.70 16.98 25.54
N ILE A 138 1.68 17.19 24.66
CA ILE A 138 2.63 18.32 24.69
C ILE A 138 2.42 19.20 23.45
N GLY A 139 2.67 20.50 23.59
CA GLY A 139 2.56 21.50 22.53
C GLY A 139 3.75 22.44 22.47
N VAL A 140 3.66 23.42 21.56
CA VAL A 140 4.67 24.48 21.45
C VAL A 140 4.70 25.30 22.73
N GLY A 141 5.89 25.49 23.28
CA GLY A 141 6.13 26.17 24.56
C GLY A 141 6.36 25.22 25.75
N ASP A 142 5.94 23.95 25.64
CA ASP A 142 6.21 22.94 26.66
C ASP A 142 7.65 22.43 26.61
N TYR A 143 8.04 21.64 27.61
CA TYR A 143 9.36 21.02 27.69
C TYR A 143 9.26 19.50 27.59
N LEU A 144 10.10 18.90 26.76
CA LEU A 144 10.34 17.46 26.70
C LEU A 144 11.67 17.15 27.39
N GLY A 145 11.62 16.42 28.51
CA GLY A 145 12.82 15.95 29.19
C GLY A 145 13.29 14.61 28.64
N LEU A 146 14.48 14.58 28.03
CA LEU A 146 15.15 13.33 27.62
C LEU A 146 16.31 13.03 28.55
N ARG A 147 16.64 11.75 28.77
CA ARG A 147 17.81 11.39 29.59
C ARG A 147 19.04 11.28 28.69
N ALA A 148 20.04 12.11 28.94
CA ALA A 148 21.30 12.02 28.23
C ALA A 148 22.10 10.76 28.62
N ALA A 149 23.09 10.40 27.80
CA ALA A 149 23.94 9.24 28.00
C ALA A 149 24.72 9.29 29.34
N ASN A 150 24.93 10.47 29.90
CA ASN A 150 25.50 10.69 31.24
C ASN A 150 24.48 10.48 32.39
N GLY A 151 23.24 10.12 32.08
CA GLY A 151 22.15 9.87 33.02
C GLY A 151 21.38 11.12 33.47
N GLN A 152 21.86 12.32 33.13
CA GLN A 152 21.26 13.59 33.51
C GLN A 152 20.04 13.91 32.64
N PRO A 153 19.01 14.57 33.19
CA PRO A 153 17.90 15.07 32.39
C PRO A 153 18.37 16.25 31.52
N LEU A 154 18.05 16.19 30.23
CA LEU A 154 18.22 17.26 29.26
C LEU A 154 16.83 17.82 28.94
N PRO A 155 16.44 18.97 29.51
CA PRO A 155 15.19 19.63 29.18
C PRO A 155 15.31 20.28 27.81
N LEU A 156 14.37 19.99 26.91
CA LEU A 156 14.30 20.57 25.57
C LEU A 156 12.97 21.29 25.39
N LYS A 157 13.01 22.58 25.06
CA LYS A 157 11.84 23.42 24.81
C LYS A 157 11.29 23.14 23.41
N ILE A 158 9.99 22.87 23.33
CA ILE A 158 9.31 22.61 22.08
C ILE A 158 9.04 23.94 21.37
N THR A 159 9.72 24.17 20.26
CA THR A 159 9.58 25.42 19.47
C THR A 159 8.67 25.26 18.26
N GLY A 160 8.41 24.02 17.84
CA GLY A 160 7.54 23.73 16.72
C GLY A 160 7.05 22.30 16.71
N LEU A 161 5.98 22.08 15.94
CA LEU A 161 5.47 20.75 15.62
C LEU A 161 5.65 20.51 14.12
N LEU A 162 6.02 19.28 13.75
CA LEU A 162 6.07 18.87 12.35
C LEU A 162 4.65 18.76 11.78
N GLU A 163 4.51 19.02 10.48
CA GLU A 163 3.21 19.03 9.82
C GLU A 163 2.52 17.66 9.86
N SER A 164 1.23 17.64 10.19
CA SER A 164 0.43 16.40 10.20
C SER A 164 0.34 15.74 8.82
N ALA A 165 0.50 16.49 7.74
CA ALA A 165 0.55 15.93 6.38
C ALA A 165 1.77 15.02 6.17
N SER A 166 2.87 15.24 6.90
CA SER A 166 4.10 14.44 6.84
C SER A 166 4.18 13.38 7.93
N GLU A 167 3.09 13.14 8.66
CA GLU A 167 3.11 12.32 9.87
C GLU A 167 3.51 10.86 9.60
N LEU A 168 3.26 10.35 8.40
CA LEU A 168 3.74 9.04 7.95
C LEU A 168 5.26 8.87 8.09
N LEU A 169 6.03 9.95 7.95
CA LEU A 169 7.48 9.98 8.20
C LEU A 169 7.84 10.49 9.57
N SER A 170 7.09 11.45 10.08
CA SER A 170 7.51 12.25 11.22
C SER A 170 6.85 11.84 12.53
N ALA A 171 6.10 10.74 12.56
CA ALA A 171 5.36 10.31 13.74
C ALA A 171 6.25 10.20 15.00
N ASP A 172 7.43 9.61 14.84
CA ASP A 172 8.43 9.39 15.88
C ASP A 172 9.64 10.34 15.76
N LEU A 173 9.60 11.29 14.82
CA LEU A 173 10.72 12.18 14.51
C LEU A 173 10.79 13.34 15.50
N LEU A 174 12.00 13.56 16.00
CA LEU A 174 12.40 14.65 16.86
C LEU A 174 13.60 15.37 16.22
N LEU A 175 13.44 16.65 15.92
CA LEU A 175 14.53 17.47 15.36
C LEU A 175 15.12 18.35 16.44
N LEU A 176 16.44 18.34 16.55
CA LEU A 176 17.18 19.12 17.54
C LEU A 176 18.46 19.69 16.92
N SER A 177 19.11 20.58 17.67
CA SER A 177 20.40 21.13 17.27
C SER A 177 21.53 20.10 17.38
N GLU A 178 22.62 20.33 16.66
CA GLU A 178 23.83 19.50 16.77
C GLU A 178 24.39 19.48 18.20
N ALA A 179 24.39 20.65 18.86
CA ALA A 179 24.84 20.78 20.25
C ALA A 179 23.97 19.93 21.20
N GLY A 180 22.63 20.02 21.07
CA GLY A 180 21.69 19.22 21.85
C GLY A 180 21.85 17.71 21.60
N TYR A 181 21.99 17.30 20.33
CA TYR A 181 22.20 15.90 19.95
C TYR A 181 23.48 15.32 20.57
N ARG A 182 24.60 16.05 20.46
CA ARG A 182 25.89 15.61 21.02
C ARG A 182 25.85 15.57 22.54
N ALA A 183 25.19 16.51 23.19
CA ALA A 183 24.97 16.48 24.64
C ALA A 183 24.11 15.28 25.06
N LEU A 184 23.07 14.95 24.29
CA LEU A 184 22.17 13.84 24.58
C LEU A 184 22.86 12.48 24.43
N PHE A 185 23.56 12.23 23.33
CA PHE A 185 24.14 10.92 23.02
C PHE A 185 25.63 10.78 23.38
N ALA A 186 26.27 11.84 23.89
CA ALA A 186 27.71 11.90 24.16
C ALA A 186 28.58 11.59 22.92
N ILE A 187 28.19 12.12 21.76
CA ILE A 187 28.89 11.88 20.48
C ILE A 187 29.99 12.93 20.24
N PRO A 188 31.26 12.53 20.08
CA PRO A 188 32.38 13.45 19.83
C PRO A 188 32.22 14.29 18.55
N PRO A 189 32.74 15.53 18.50
CA PRO A 189 32.54 16.45 17.37
C PRO A 189 33.16 15.98 16.05
N ASP A 190 34.15 15.10 16.10
CA ASP A 190 34.92 14.59 14.96
C ASP A 190 34.30 13.35 14.30
N VAL A 191 33.09 12.96 14.71
CA VAL A 191 32.36 11.82 14.15
C VAL A 191 30.90 12.13 13.85
N TYR A 192 30.35 11.36 12.91
CA TYR A 192 28.97 11.39 12.42
C TYR A 192 28.36 10.00 12.49
N THR A 193 27.02 9.89 12.47
CA THR A 193 26.36 8.58 12.45
C THR A 193 26.41 7.98 11.05
N ASP A 194 26.16 8.78 10.01
CA ASP A 194 26.46 8.43 8.63
C ASP A 194 26.82 9.65 7.79
N VAL A 195 27.14 9.44 6.52
CA VAL A 195 27.40 10.50 5.56
C VAL A 195 26.41 10.42 4.41
N ALA A 196 25.66 11.49 4.18
CA ALA A 196 24.80 11.66 3.03
C ALA A 196 25.58 12.28 1.86
N LEU A 197 25.38 11.72 0.67
CA LEU A 197 25.97 12.20 -0.56
C LEU A 197 24.88 12.54 -1.58
N THR A 198 25.04 13.70 -2.21
CA THR A 198 24.31 14.03 -3.43
C THR A 198 25.16 13.68 -4.63
N VAL A 199 24.55 13.00 -5.61
CA VAL A 199 25.22 12.60 -6.86
C VAL A 199 24.68 13.42 -8.01
N ARG A 200 25.56 14.02 -8.83
CA ARG A 200 25.16 14.88 -9.97
C ARG A 200 24.23 14.17 -10.95
N ASN A 201 24.51 12.89 -11.21
CA ASN A 201 23.72 12.04 -12.07
C ASN A 201 23.27 10.80 -11.28
N PRO A 202 21.99 10.68 -10.90
CA PRO A 202 21.48 9.53 -10.14
C PRO A 202 21.77 8.18 -10.80
N ARG A 203 21.94 8.13 -12.13
CA ARG A 203 22.29 6.89 -12.86
C ARG A 203 23.71 6.42 -12.58
N GLU A 204 24.59 7.32 -12.15
CA GLU A 204 25.98 7.01 -11.78
C GLU A 204 26.14 6.66 -10.30
N ALA A 205 25.06 6.70 -9.51
CA ALA A 205 25.10 6.46 -8.07
C ALA A 205 25.76 5.11 -7.72
N ARG A 206 25.51 4.06 -8.53
CA ARG A 206 26.18 2.76 -8.38
C ARG A 206 27.68 2.82 -8.60
N THR A 207 28.13 3.49 -9.66
CA THR A 207 29.56 3.69 -9.93
C THR A 207 30.23 4.54 -8.86
N VAL A 208 29.50 5.52 -8.30
CA VAL A 208 29.99 6.30 -7.15
C VAL A 208 30.11 5.42 -5.91
N ALA A 209 29.14 4.56 -5.62
CA ALA A 209 29.21 3.60 -4.53
C ALA A 209 30.43 2.66 -4.65
N GLU A 210 30.70 2.14 -5.85
CA GLU A 210 31.88 1.30 -6.11
C GLU A 210 33.19 2.07 -5.84
N LYS A 211 33.29 3.33 -6.27
CA LYS A 211 34.44 4.20 -5.95
C LYS A 211 34.59 4.47 -4.45
N ILE A 212 33.48 4.61 -3.73
CA ILE A 212 33.47 4.82 -2.28
C ILE A 212 34.04 3.60 -1.57
N THR A 213 33.57 2.39 -1.91
CA THR A 213 34.08 1.14 -1.34
C THR A 213 35.57 0.95 -1.59
N LEU A 214 36.07 1.34 -2.77
CA LEU A 214 37.50 1.31 -3.09
C LEU A 214 38.30 2.34 -2.27
N ALA A 215 37.77 3.54 -2.08
CA ALA A 215 38.44 4.61 -1.35
C ALA A 215 38.39 4.45 0.18
N LEU A 216 37.34 3.80 0.68
CA LEU A 216 37.02 3.57 2.10
C LEU A 216 36.61 2.11 2.29
N PRO A 217 37.55 1.18 2.50
CA PRO A 217 37.26 -0.26 2.56
C PRO A 217 36.35 -0.68 3.73
N ASP A 218 36.31 0.09 4.82
CA ASP A 218 35.41 -0.13 5.97
C ASP A 218 34.06 0.58 5.84
N SER A 219 33.73 1.08 4.64
CA SER A 219 32.46 1.72 4.34
C SER A 219 31.43 0.78 3.71
N ARG A 220 30.16 1.07 3.98
CA ARG A 220 28.99 0.47 3.32
C ARG A 220 28.18 1.60 2.68
N PRO A 221 28.32 1.83 1.36
CA PRO A 221 27.40 2.68 0.64
C PRO A 221 26.04 1.98 0.49
N ILE A 222 24.96 2.73 0.70
CA ILE A 222 23.57 2.31 0.57
C ILE A 222 22.91 3.28 -0.42
N LEU A 223 22.36 2.75 -1.50
CA LEU A 223 21.74 3.56 -2.53
C LEU A 223 20.26 3.82 -2.21
N ARG A 224 19.75 5.02 -2.54
CA ARG A 224 18.30 5.31 -2.47
C ARG A 224 17.46 4.26 -3.20
N ALA A 225 17.93 3.78 -4.35
CA ALA A 225 17.27 2.74 -5.13
C ALA A 225 17.24 1.37 -4.44
N GLU A 226 18.20 1.06 -3.56
CA GLU A 226 18.21 -0.17 -2.77
C GLU A 226 17.21 -0.09 -1.62
N ILE A 227 17.08 1.09 -1.00
CA ILE A 227 16.06 1.36 0.02
C ILE A 227 14.68 1.16 -0.60
N LEU A 228 14.39 1.81 -1.73
CA LEU A 228 13.11 1.66 -2.45
C LEU A 228 12.80 0.20 -2.78
N ARG A 229 13.78 -0.54 -3.31
CA ARG A 229 13.63 -1.98 -3.62
C ARG A 229 13.32 -2.81 -2.37
N THR A 230 13.88 -2.45 -1.23
CA THR A 230 13.63 -3.12 0.04
C THR A 230 12.18 -2.88 0.49
N TYR A 231 11.68 -1.64 0.39
CA TYR A 231 10.26 -1.34 0.65
C TYR A 231 9.34 -2.11 -0.31
N ASP A 232 9.64 -2.12 -1.61
CA ASP A 232 8.89 -2.88 -2.60
C ASP A 232 8.83 -4.37 -2.26
N ALA A 233 9.97 -4.97 -1.86
CA ALA A 233 10.03 -6.37 -1.48
C ALA A 233 9.18 -6.67 -0.24
N VAL A 234 9.24 -5.82 0.79
CA VAL A 234 8.47 -5.98 2.03
C VAL A 234 6.97 -5.84 1.77
N PHE A 235 6.56 -4.83 0.99
CA PHE A 235 5.16 -4.64 0.64
C PHE A 235 4.63 -5.76 -0.26
N ASN A 236 5.39 -6.17 -1.28
CA ASN A 236 5.05 -7.34 -2.12
C ASN A 236 4.86 -8.62 -1.30
N TRP A 237 5.75 -8.87 -0.32
CA TRP A 237 5.64 -10.05 0.54
C TRP A 237 4.36 -10.03 1.38
N ARG A 238 4.05 -8.88 2.00
CA ARG A 238 2.83 -8.69 2.81
C ARG A 238 1.56 -8.80 1.96
N GLU A 239 1.57 -8.19 0.79
CA GLU A 239 0.48 -8.33 -0.19
C GLU A 239 0.30 -9.79 -0.63
N GLY A 240 1.38 -10.49 -0.94
CA GLY A 240 1.32 -11.90 -1.35
C GLY A 240 0.62 -12.76 -0.30
N LEU A 241 0.92 -12.55 0.99
CA LEU A 241 0.24 -13.26 2.08
C LEU A 241 -1.27 -12.95 2.13
N ALA A 242 -1.64 -11.68 1.95
CA ALA A 242 -3.04 -11.29 1.88
C ALA A 242 -3.73 -11.86 0.63
N PHE A 243 -3.07 -11.94 -0.52
CA PHE A 243 -3.64 -12.55 -1.72
C PHE A 243 -3.79 -14.06 -1.63
N LEU A 244 -2.92 -14.75 -0.89
CA LEU A 244 -3.11 -16.18 -0.65
C LEU A 244 -4.38 -16.45 0.16
N THR A 245 -4.63 -15.66 1.22
CA THR A 245 -5.85 -15.81 2.03
C THR A 245 -7.11 -15.38 1.29
N LEU A 246 -7.06 -14.23 0.61
CA LEU A 246 -8.16 -13.75 -0.22
C LEU A 246 -8.40 -14.65 -1.44
N GLY A 247 -7.36 -15.27 -1.98
CA GLY A 247 -7.43 -16.24 -3.07
C GLY A 247 -8.23 -17.48 -2.68
N ALA A 248 -8.08 -17.98 -1.45
CA ALA A 248 -8.92 -19.06 -0.93
C ALA A 248 -10.41 -18.65 -0.86
N LEU A 249 -10.70 -17.41 -0.43
CA LEU A 249 -12.07 -16.88 -0.44
C LEU A 249 -12.63 -16.74 -1.85
N LEU A 250 -11.81 -16.29 -2.81
CA LEU A 250 -12.18 -16.21 -4.22
C LEU A 250 -12.49 -17.60 -4.79
N LEU A 251 -11.66 -18.59 -4.51
CA LEU A 251 -11.92 -19.97 -4.94
C LEU A 251 -13.21 -20.52 -4.33
N ALA A 252 -13.45 -20.32 -3.03
CA ALA A 252 -14.71 -20.72 -2.39
C ALA A 252 -15.92 -20.03 -3.03
N PHE A 253 -15.80 -18.73 -3.33
CA PHE A 253 -16.83 -17.98 -4.05
C PHE A 253 -17.05 -18.50 -5.48
N MET A 254 -15.98 -18.88 -6.20
CA MET A 254 -16.08 -19.50 -7.53
C MET A 254 -16.75 -20.87 -7.49
N ILE A 255 -16.46 -21.69 -6.48
CA ILE A 255 -17.15 -22.98 -6.27
C ILE A 255 -18.64 -22.74 -6.04
N LEU A 256 -19.01 -21.78 -5.20
CA LEU A 256 -20.41 -21.41 -4.99
C LEU A 256 -21.08 -20.88 -6.26
N ALA A 257 -20.38 -20.06 -7.05
CA ALA A 257 -20.90 -19.55 -8.32
C ALA A 257 -21.10 -20.67 -9.34
N TRP A 258 -20.16 -21.62 -9.41
CA TRP A 258 -20.25 -22.81 -10.24
C TRP A 258 -21.42 -23.70 -9.82
N ASP A 259 -21.53 -24.02 -8.53
CA ASP A 259 -22.63 -24.83 -7.97
C ASP A 259 -23.99 -24.18 -8.25
N LYS A 260 -24.09 -22.86 -8.06
CA LYS A 260 -25.28 -22.08 -8.42
C LYS A 260 -25.62 -22.18 -9.91
N ALA A 261 -24.61 -22.14 -10.78
CA ALA A 261 -24.80 -22.15 -12.24
C ALA A 261 -25.05 -23.55 -12.81
N ALA A 262 -24.49 -24.60 -12.19
CA ALA A 262 -24.71 -25.99 -12.55
C ALA A 262 -26.06 -26.49 -12.01
N GLY A 263 -26.40 -26.11 -10.78
CA GLY A 263 -27.67 -26.37 -10.12
C GLY A 263 -28.77 -25.40 -10.55
N LEU A 264 -29.00 -25.26 -11.86
CA LEU A 264 -30.14 -24.48 -12.37
C LEU A 264 -31.44 -25.03 -11.80
N SER A 265 -32.30 -24.16 -11.28
CA SER A 265 -33.60 -24.60 -10.76
C SER A 265 -34.46 -25.20 -11.89
N ALA A 266 -35.40 -26.08 -11.54
CA ALA A 266 -36.33 -26.65 -12.54
C ALA A 266 -37.06 -25.56 -13.34
N GLU A 267 -37.35 -24.41 -12.70
CA GLU A 267 -37.90 -23.22 -13.36
C GLU A 267 -36.93 -22.60 -14.39
N GLU A 268 -35.63 -22.49 -14.07
CA GLU A 268 -34.59 -21.97 -14.99
C GLU A 268 -34.41 -22.88 -16.20
N LYS A 269 -34.38 -24.20 -15.98
CA LYS A 269 -34.34 -25.19 -17.07
C LYS A 269 -35.57 -25.07 -17.97
N ARG A 270 -36.77 -24.94 -17.37
CA ARG A 270 -38.03 -24.76 -18.12
C ARG A 270 -38.05 -23.45 -18.91
N GLU A 271 -37.57 -22.35 -18.34
CA GLU A 271 -37.42 -21.07 -19.06
C GLU A 271 -36.52 -21.22 -20.29
N ILE A 272 -35.36 -21.88 -20.14
CA ILE A 272 -34.46 -22.16 -21.27
C ILE A 272 -35.14 -23.03 -22.33
N GLY A 273 -35.88 -24.06 -21.91
CA GLY A 273 -36.65 -24.93 -22.82
C GLY A 273 -37.70 -24.15 -23.62
N ILE A 274 -38.44 -23.25 -22.97
CA ILE A 274 -39.44 -22.38 -23.62
C ILE A 274 -38.75 -21.43 -24.62
N LEU A 275 -37.62 -20.81 -24.25
CA LEU A 275 -36.88 -19.92 -25.15
C LEU A 275 -36.41 -20.67 -26.40
N LYS A 276 -35.87 -21.90 -26.24
CA LYS A 276 -35.48 -22.75 -27.38
C LYS A 276 -36.68 -23.12 -28.25
N ALA A 277 -37.84 -23.43 -27.66
CA ALA A 277 -39.06 -23.74 -28.40
C ALA A 277 -39.59 -22.56 -29.23
N ILE A 278 -39.37 -21.32 -28.77
CA ILE A 278 -39.73 -20.09 -29.49
C ILE A 278 -38.69 -19.72 -30.57
N GLY A 279 -37.60 -20.49 -30.69
CA GLY A 279 -36.59 -20.34 -31.73
C GLY A 279 -35.28 -19.70 -31.30
N TRP A 280 -35.00 -19.58 -29.99
CA TRP A 280 -33.69 -19.14 -29.53
C TRP A 280 -32.62 -20.20 -29.76
N GLU A 281 -31.50 -19.77 -30.35
CA GLU A 281 -30.33 -20.61 -30.49
C GLU A 281 -29.53 -20.70 -29.18
N THR A 282 -28.69 -21.73 -29.05
CA THR A 282 -27.74 -21.86 -27.93
C THR A 282 -26.88 -20.59 -27.77
N GLY A 283 -26.49 -19.96 -28.87
CA GLY A 283 -25.73 -18.70 -28.86
C GLY A 283 -26.50 -17.53 -28.23
N ASP A 284 -27.81 -17.47 -28.36
CA ASP A 284 -28.64 -16.42 -27.77
C ASP A 284 -28.78 -16.58 -26.26
N ILE A 285 -28.95 -17.83 -25.81
CA ILE A 285 -28.98 -18.17 -24.38
C ILE A 285 -27.63 -17.82 -23.73
N LEU A 286 -26.51 -18.14 -24.42
CA LEU A 286 -25.18 -17.79 -23.93
C LEU A 286 -24.96 -16.28 -23.85
N ARG A 287 -25.36 -15.50 -24.86
CA ARG A 287 -25.26 -14.02 -24.83
C ARG A 287 -26.10 -13.42 -23.71
N MET A 288 -27.32 -13.93 -23.52
CA MET A 288 -28.19 -13.51 -22.41
C MET A 288 -27.51 -13.76 -21.06
N LYS A 289 -26.95 -14.95 -20.85
CA LYS A 289 -26.26 -15.30 -19.59
C LYS A 289 -24.94 -14.58 -19.41
N LEU A 290 -24.23 -14.27 -20.50
CA LEU A 290 -23.06 -13.40 -20.48
C LEU A 290 -23.45 -12.00 -19.99
N TRP A 291 -24.54 -11.41 -20.48
CA TRP A 291 -25.03 -10.11 -20.00
C TRP A 291 -25.47 -10.15 -18.54
N GLU A 292 -26.17 -11.20 -18.12
CA GLU A 292 -26.54 -11.39 -16.72
C GLU A 292 -25.30 -11.45 -15.81
N GLY A 293 -24.30 -12.24 -16.20
CA GLY A 293 -23.04 -12.37 -15.49
C GLY A 293 -22.23 -11.08 -15.50
N ALA A 294 -22.11 -10.41 -16.65
CA ALA A 294 -21.39 -9.15 -16.80
C ALA A 294 -22.01 -8.03 -15.98
N LEU A 295 -23.35 -7.90 -15.99
CA LEU A 295 -24.03 -6.85 -15.24
C LEU A 295 -23.89 -7.06 -13.73
N LEU A 296 -24.04 -8.30 -13.26
CA LEU A 296 -23.89 -8.63 -11.84
C LEU A 296 -22.46 -8.41 -11.37
N SER A 297 -21.48 -8.95 -12.11
CA SER A 297 -20.06 -8.85 -11.76
C SER A 297 -19.52 -7.41 -11.85
N LEU A 298 -19.90 -6.66 -12.88
CA LEU A 298 -19.49 -5.27 -13.03
C LEU A 298 -20.13 -4.38 -11.97
N THR A 299 -21.40 -4.60 -11.63
CA THR A 299 -22.05 -3.88 -10.52
C THR A 299 -21.37 -4.16 -9.19
N ALA A 300 -21.11 -5.44 -8.88
CA ALA A 300 -20.38 -5.84 -7.68
C ALA A 300 -18.97 -5.23 -7.66
N PHE A 301 -18.29 -5.23 -8.80
CA PHE A 301 -16.96 -4.68 -8.95
C PHE A 301 -16.93 -3.19 -8.67
N LEU A 302 -17.79 -2.42 -9.33
CA LEU A 302 -17.86 -0.97 -9.17
C LEU A 302 -18.23 -0.58 -7.74
N ALA A 303 -19.21 -1.25 -7.14
CA ALA A 303 -19.59 -1.03 -5.75
C ALA A 303 -18.45 -1.38 -4.79
N GLY A 304 -17.82 -2.54 -4.95
CA GLY A 304 -16.74 -3.00 -4.09
C GLY A 304 -15.50 -2.12 -4.19
N TYR A 305 -15.12 -1.74 -5.40
CA TYR A 305 -14.01 -0.83 -5.65
C TYR A 305 -14.28 0.57 -5.09
N ALA A 306 -15.47 1.13 -5.29
CA ALA A 306 -15.83 2.44 -4.76
C ALA A 306 -15.80 2.46 -3.21
N LEU A 307 -16.33 1.40 -2.58
CA LEU A 307 -16.27 1.24 -1.12
C LEU A 307 -14.82 1.13 -0.63
N ALA A 308 -13.96 0.38 -1.34
CA ALA A 308 -12.56 0.23 -0.98
C ALA A 308 -11.80 1.54 -1.13
N TRP A 309 -12.03 2.27 -2.22
CA TRP A 309 -11.43 3.57 -2.48
C TRP A 309 -11.80 4.59 -1.39
N HIS A 310 -13.08 4.67 -1.03
CA HIS A 310 -13.52 5.52 0.09
C HIS A 310 -12.88 5.10 1.43
N GLN A 311 -12.89 3.80 1.74
CA GLN A 311 -12.33 3.27 2.98
C GLN A 311 -10.83 3.58 3.12
N VAL A 312 -10.07 3.45 2.03
CA VAL A 312 -8.61 3.62 2.03
C VAL A 312 -8.23 5.09 2.10
N PHE A 313 -8.82 5.94 1.25
CA PHE A 313 -8.38 7.33 1.09
C PHE A 313 -9.11 8.34 1.99
N TYR A 314 -10.33 8.04 2.44
CA TYR A 314 -11.14 8.97 3.25
C TYR A 314 -11.40 8.46 4.66
N ALA A 315 -11.55 7.15 4.86
CA ALA A 315 -11.76 6.56 6.20
C ALA A 315 -10.44 6.13 6.89
N GLY A 316 -9.30 6.71 6.50
CA GLY A 316 -7.98 6.48 7.11
C GLY A 316 -7.51 5.02 7.07
N ALA A 317 -8.04 4.23 6.13
CA ALA A 317 -7.81 2.80 6.01
C ALA A 317 -8.10 2.01 7.31
N ALA A 318 -9.03 2.45 8.16
CA ALA A 318 -9.28 1.88 9.50
C ALA A 318 -9.40 0.35 9.55
N LEU A 319 -10.06 -0.28 8.57
CA LEU A 319 -10.27 -1.73 8.54
C LEU A 319 -9.00 -2.55 8.28
N PHE A 320 -8.07 -2.04 7.45
CA PHE A 320 -6.87 -2.78 7.02
C PHE A 320 -5.57 -2.16 7.52
N GLY A 321 -5.63 -0.96 8.07
CA GLY A 321 -4.53 -0.24 8.67
C GLY A 321 -3.78 -1.11 9.67
N PRO A 322 -4.43 -1.71 10.69
CA PRO A 322 -3.74 -2.55 11.67
C PRO A 322 -2.98 -3.74 11.08
N VAL A 323 -3.53 -4.38 10.04
CA VAL A 323 -2.91 -5.54 9.38
C VAL A 323 -1.62 -5.15 8.65
N LEU A 324 -1.56 -3.93 8.10
CA LEU A 324 -0.42 -3.45 7.32
C LEU A 324 0.54 -2.53 8.09
N LYS A 325 0.09 -1.88 9.16
CA LYS A 325 0.88 -0.96 10.02
C LYS A 325 1.85 -1.68 10.97
N GLY A 326 1.72 -2.99 11.18
CA GLY A 326 2.61 -3.74 12.06
C GLY A 326 2.44 -3.38 13.55
N TRP A 327 3.45 -3.66 14.38
CA TRP A 327 3.38 -3.52 15.84
C TRP A 327 4.15 -2.28 16.34
N ALA A 328 3.90 -1.12 15.74
CA ALA A 328 4.43 0.15 16.25
C ALA A 328 3.58 0.66 17.43
N VAL A 329 4.15 1.47 18.32
CA VAL A 329 3.37 2.11 19.40
C VAL A 329 2.97 3.54 19.03
N LEU A 330 3.74 4.19 18.14
CA LEU A 330 3.40 5.46 17.51
C LEU A 330 2.78 5.19 16.14
N TYR A 331 1.49 5.51 15.99
CA TYR A 331 0.79 5.36 14.73
C TYR A 331 0.48 6.71 14.11
N PRO A 332 0.98 6.98 12.89
CA PRO A 332 0.55 8.15 12.15
C PRO A 332 -0.92 8.05 11.72
N GLU A 333 -1.58 9.20 11.64
CA GLU A 333 -2.80 9.35 10.85
C GLU A 333 -2.46 9.10 9.37
N LEU A 334 -3.04 8.02 8.82
CA LEU A 334 -2.72 7.56 7.48
C LEU A 334 -3.58 8.32 6.47
N GLN A 335 -3.10 9.47 6.00
CA GLN A 335 -3.74 10.24 4.94
C GLN A 335 -3.03 9.96 3.62
N LEU A 336 -3.49 8.93 2.91
CA LEU A 336 -2.93 8.58 1.61
C LEU A 336 -3.48 9.50 0.53
N THR A 337 -2.61 9.92 -0.40
CA THR A 337 -3.03 10.70 -1.56
C THR A 337 -3.92 9.87 -2.49
N PRO A 338 -5.16 10.31 -2.80
CA PRO A 338 -6.06 9.56 -3.67
C PRO A 338 -5.44 9.35 -5.05
N ALA A 339 -5.36 8.08 -5.46
CA ALA A 339 -4.82 7.69 -6.74
C ALA A 339 -5.74 6.67 -7.41
N VAL A 340 -5.85 6.77 -8.73
CA VAL A 340 -6.54 5.78 -9.56
C VAL A 340 -5.55 5.26 -10.57
N ASP A 341 -5.20 3.99 -10.46
CA ASP A 341 -4.31 3.31 -11.39
C ASP A 341 -5.13 2.38 -12.30
N MET A 342 -5.07 2.65 -13.61
CA MET A 342 -5.78 1.86 -14.61
C MET A 342 -5.27 0.42 -14.66
N GLN A 343 -3.97 0.19 -14.44
CA GLN A 343 -3.41 -1.16 -14.40
C GLN A 343 -4.00 -1.97 -13.26
N LEU A 344 -4.17 -1.36 -12.08
CA LEU A 344 -4.78 -2.00 -10.91
C LEU A 344 -6.26 -2.33 -11.15
N ILE A 345 -7.02 -1.41 -11.75
CA ILE A 345 -8.42 -1.66 -12.12
C ILE A 345 -8.50 -2.85 -13.07
N LEU A 346 -7.64 -2.89 -14.10
CA LEU A 346 -7.61 -3.98 -15.07
C LEU A 346 -7.24 -5.32 -14.42
N VAL A 347 -6.26 -5.35 -13.52
CA VAL A 347 -5.87 -6.55 -12.77
C VAL A 347 -7.04 -7.03 -11.89
N LEU A 348 -7.69 -6.13 -11.15
CA LEU A 348 -8.83 -6.49 -10.32
C LEU A 348 -10.02 -6.98 -11.16
N LEU A 349 -10.31 -6.35 -12.30
CA LEU A 349 -11.32 -6.84 -13.24
C LEU A 349 -10.96 -8.25 -13.74
N ALA A 350 -9.70 -8.45 -14.14
CA ALA A 350 -9.24 -9.74 -14.64
C ALA A 350 -9.33 -10.86 -13.59
N VAL A 351 -9.01 -10.56 -12.32
CA VAL A 351 -9.03 -11.56 -11.23
C VAL A 351 -10.44 -11.80 -10.69
N SER A 352 -11.30 -10.78 -10.68
CA SER A 352 -12.63 -10.90 -10.09
C SER A 352 -13.71 -11.25 -11.12
N VAL A 353 -13.76 -10.56 -12.27
CA VAL A 353 -14.85 -10.65 -13.25
C VAL A 353 -14.68 -11.82 -14.20
N LEU A 354 -13.48 -12.03 -14.76
CA LEU A 354 -13.27 -13.10 -15.73
C LEU A 354 -13.54 -14.50 -15.14
N PRO A 355 -13.01 -14.87 -13.95
CA PRO A 355 -13.26 -16.19 -13.38
C PRO A 355 -14.74 -16.41 -13.07
N TYR A 356 -15.46 -15.38 -12.63
CA TYR A 356 -16.89 -15.46 -12.39
C TYR A 356 -17.69 -15.71 -13.68
N ILE A 357 -17.37 -14.99 -14.76
CA ILE A 357 -18.00 -15.21 -16.08
C ILE A 357 -17.74 -16.64 -16.56
N VAL A 358 -16.50 -17.12 -16.42
CA VAL A 358 -16.14 -18.50 -16.80
C VAL A 358 -16.89 -19.53 -15.95
N ALA A 359 -16.94 -19.34 -14.63
CA ALA A 359 -17.59 -20.25 -13.70
C ALA A 359 -19.11 -20.35 -13.92
N THR A 360 -19.72 -19.27 -14.41
CA THR A 360 -21.16 -19.24 -14.70
C THR A 360 -21.50 -19.70 -16.11
N LEU A 361 -20.69 -19.39 -17.13
CA LEU A 361 -20.99 -19.75 -18.51
C LEU A 361 -20.77 -21.23 -18.82
N ILE A 362 -19.75 -21.88 -18.26
CA ILE A 362 -19.44 -23.27 -18.61
C ILE A 362 -20.61 -24.23 -18.28
N PRO A 363 -21.22 -24.20 -17.07
CA PRO A 363 -22.35 -25.08 -16.76
C PRO A 363 -23.60 -24.77 -17.60
N ILE A 364 -23.83 -23.50 -17.89
CA ILE A 364 -24.96 -23.04 -18.71
C ILE A 364 -24.81 -23.50 -20.15
N TRP A 365 -23.61 -23.44 -20.71
CA TRP A 365 -23.33 -23.93 -22.05
C TRP A 365 -23.72 -25.41 -22.19
N ARG A 366 -23.31 -26.25 -21.22
CA ARG A 366 -23.67 -27.68 -21.19
C ARG A 366 -25.18 -27.90 -21.18
N THR A 367 -25.93 -27.06 -20.46
CA THR A 367 -27.40 -27.14 -20.39
C THR A 367 -28.05 -26.65 -21.68
N ALA A 368 -27.54 -25.56 -22.27
CA ALA A 368 -28.10 -24.97 -23.48
C ALA A 368 -27.86 -25.83 -24.73
N THR A 369 -26.84 -26.69 -24.73
CA THR A 369 -26.59 -27.71 -25.76
C THR A 369 -27.48 -28.95 -25.62
N ALA A 370 -28.08 -29.19 -24.45
CA ALA A 370 -28.96 -30.34 -24.25
C ALA A 370 -30.30 -30.19 -24.99
N ASP A 371 -30.93 -31.33 -25.31
CA ASP A 371 -32.16 -31.36 -26.09
C ASP A 371 -33.31 -30.69 -25.33
N PRO A 372 -34.14 -29.82 -25.95
CA PRO A 372 -35.18 -29.08 -25.26
C PRO A 372 -36.17 -29.98 -24.52
N ASP A 373 -36.52 -31.12 -25.12
CA ASP A 373 -37.48 -32.08 -24.55
C ASP A 373 -36.90 -32.84 -23.36
N ALA A 374 -35.58 -33.10 -23.37
CA ALA A 374 -34.85 -33.66 -22.23
C ALA A 374 -34.73 -32.64 -21.08
N VAL A 375 -34.44 -31.37 -21.40
CA VAL A 375 -34.32 -30.29 -20.40
C VAL A 375 -35.67 -29.98 -19.72
N MET A 376 -36.78 -30.14 -20.43
CA MET A 376 -38.13 -29.92 -19.89
C MET A 376 -38.65 -31.06 -19.00
N ARG A 377 -38.10 -32.29 -19.13
CA ARG A 377 -38.52 -33.47 -18.35
C ARG A 377 -37.67 -33.74 -17.10
N GLY A 378 -36.53 -33.04 -16.93
CA GLY A 378 -35.70 -33.07 -15.72
C GLY A 378 -34.26 -33.45 -15.98
#